data_AF-A0A2K3N4Z8-F1
#
_entry.id   AF-A0A2K3N4Z8-F1
#
_cell.length_a   1.000
_cell.length_b   1.000
_cell.length_c   1.000
_cell.angle_alpha   90.00
_cell.angle_beta   90.00
_cell.angle_gamma   90.00
#
_symmetry.space_group_name_H-M   'P 1'
#
loop_
_entity.id
_entity.type
_entity.pdbx_description
1 polymer ?
#
loop_
_entity_poly.entity_id
_entity_poly.type
_entity_poly.pdbx_seq_one_letter_code
_entity_poly.pdbx_strand_id
1 'polypeptide(L)'
;EDESLRRWKEKLLGCLESDLDGQLDPEVKFHSIGILSEDFGEIVTPLPVEENQNGRTLFTLREGSRYQLKLQFSVMHNLVSGLTYSNTVWKGGLQGPFSVLWLEEFLGIVGAIGRTNAAPQVATSL
;
A
#
# COMPACT_ATOMS: atom_id res chain seq x y z
N GLU A 1 -26.50 -9.90 -23.33
CA GLU A 1 -25.24 -9.48 -22.70
C GLU A 1 -24.16 -10.46 -23.12
N ASP A 2 -23.02 -9.97 -23.61
CA ASP A 2 -22.00 -10.77 -24.27
C ASP A 2 -21.33 -11.75 -23.29
N GLU A 3 -21.39 -13.05 -23.58
CA GLU A 3 -20.81 -14.10 -22.74
C GLU A 3 -19.28 -13.93 -22.61
N SER A 4 -18.65 -13.36 -23.64
CA SER A 4 -17.24 -12.99 -23.65
C SER A 4 -16.93 -11.94 -22.60
N LEU A 5 -17.83 -10.96 -22.43
CA LEU A 5 -17.75 -9.94 -21.39
C LEU A 5 -17.79 -10.56 -20.00
N ARG A 6 -18.73 -11.49 -19.80
CA ARG A 6 -18.94 -12.16 -18.51
C ARG A 6 -17.73 -13.00 -18.13
N ARG A 7 -17.21 -13.81 -19.05
CA ARG A 7 -16.00 -14.61 -18.82
C ARG A 7 -14.76 -13.75 -18.58
N TRP A 8 -14.63 -12.60 -19.26
CA TRP A 8 -13.52 -11.69 -18.96
C TRP A 8 -13.67 -11.16 -17.53
N LYS A 9 -14.87 -10.71 -17.13
CA LYS A 9 -15.10 -10.10 -15.82
C LYS A 9 -14.86 -11.10 -14.71
N GLU A 10 -15.36 -12.32 -14.87
CA GLU A 10 -15.13 -13.42 -13.93
C GLU A 10 -13.64 -13.79 -13.81
N LYS A 11 -12.88 -13.71 -14.91
CA LYS A 11 -11.43 -13.95 -14.89
C LYS A 11 -10.65 -12.87 -14.14
N LEU A 12 -11.13 -11.63 -14.16
CA LEU A 12 -10.46 -10.50 -13.47
C LEU A 12 -10.88 -10.36 -12.01
N LEU A 13 -12.16 -10.59 -11.70
CA LEU A 13 -12.76 -10.26 -10.41
C LEU A 13 -13.18 -11.50 -9.60
N GLY A 14 -13.06 -12.70 -10.17
CA GLY A 14 -13.64 -13.93 -9.62
C GLY A 14 -15.12 -14.08 -9.96
N CYS A 15 -15.76 -15.19 -9.54
CA CYS A 15 -17.21 -15.38 -9.68
C CYS A 15 -17.95 -14.32 -8.86
N LEU A 16 -18.31 -13.22 -9.52
CA LEU A 16 -19.08 -12.12 -8.96
C LEU A 16 -20.55 -12.53 -8.95
N GLU A 17 -21.01 -13.17 -7.88
CA GLU A 17 -22.44 -13.20 -7.59
C GLU A 17 -22.89 -11.76 -7.37
N SER A 18 -23.90 -11.37 -8.13
CA SER A 18 -24.48 -10.03 -8.30
C SER A 18 -25.10 -9.40 -7.04
N ASP A 19 -24.66 -9.79 -5.85
CA ASP A 19 -25.12 -9.25 -4.56
C ASP A 19 -24.16 -8.14 -4.10
N LEU A 20 -23.97 -7.14 -4.96
CA LEU A 20 -23.37 -5.85 -4.59
C LEU A 20 -24.49 -4.81 -4.45
N ASP A 21 -25.50 -5.15 -3.65
CA ASP A 21 -26.61 -4.27 -3.27
C ASP A 21 -26.24 -3.29 -2.15
N GLY A 22 -25.00 -3.33 -1.66
CA GLY A 22 -24.37 -2.25 -0.89
C GLY A 22 -23.11 -1.78 -1.59
N GLN A 23 -23.16 -0.61 -2.23
CA GLN A 23 -21.99 0.06 -2.80
C GLN A 23 -21.07 0.51 -1.66
N LEU A 24 -20.27 -0.44 -1.14
CA LEU A 24 -19.27 -0.16 -0.13
C LEU A 24 -18.12 0.60 -0.80
N ASP A 25 -17.76 1.74 -0.22
CA ASP A 25 -16.63 2.52 -0.68
C ASP A 25 -15.35 1.66 -0.61
N PRO A 26 -14.45 1.81 -1.60
CA PRO A 26 -13.17 1.12 -1.57
C PRO A 26 -12.40 1.51 -0.30
N GLU A 27 -11.92 0.50 0.44
CA GLU A 27 -11.16 0.73 1.66
C GLU A 27 -9.75 0.16 1.49
N VAL A 28 -8.74 0.96 1.86
CA VAL A 28 -7.34 0.54 1.91
C VAL A 28 -6.88 0.56 3.36
N LYS A 29 -6.51 -0.61 3.87
CA LYS A 29 -5.99 -0.76 5.24
C LYS A 29 -4.49 -1.04 5.21
N PHE A 30 -3.68 -0.11 5.71
CA PHE A 30 -2.25 -0.31 5.87
C PHE A 30 -1.96 -1.14 7.13
N HIS A 31 -1.10 -2.14 7.00
CA HIS A 31 -0.69 -3.05 8.08
C HIS A 31 0.69 -2.72 8.61
N SER A 32 1.62 -2.35 7.72
CA SER A 32 2.99 -2.03 8.12
C SER A 32 3.72 -1.19 7.07
N ILE A 33 4.71 -0.46 7.55
CA ILE A 33 5.73 0.22 6.74
C ILE A 33 7.08 -0.38 7.07
N GLY A 34 7.88 -0.68 6.05
CA GLY A 34 9.18 -1.27 6.19
C GLY A 34 10.24 -0.50 5.41
N ILE A 35 11.47 -0.60 5.87
CA ILE A 35 12.65 -0.07 5.18
C ILE A 35 13.64 -1.18 5.01
N LEU A 36 14.02 -1.41 3.75
CA LEU A 36 15.06 -2.34 3.37
C LEU A 36 16.32 -1.55 3.01
N SER A 37 17.43 -1.84 3.65
CA SER A 37 18.75 -1.30 3.28
C SER A 37 19.80 -2.40 3.35
N GLU A 38 20.83 -2.30 2.52
CA GLU A 38 21.97 -3.23 2.53
C GLU A 38 22.73 -3.19 3.87
N ASP A 39 22.69 -2.05 4.57
CA ASP A 39 23.46 -1.82 5.79
C ASP A 39 22.94 -2.57 7.02
N PHE A 40 21.62 -2.79 7.11
CA PHE A 40 20.97 -3.35 8.30
C PHE A 40 19.81 -4.31 8.00
N GLY A 41 19.52 -4.59 6.73
CA GLY A 41 18.44 -5.47 6.31
C GLY A 41 17.08 -4.78 6.31
N GLU A 42 16.01 -5.53 6.64
CA GLU A 42 14.63 -5.05 6.64
C GLU A 42 14.18 -4.70 8.06
N ILE A 43 13.78 -3.44 8.27
CA ILE A 43 13.09 -3.00 9.47
C ILE A 43 11.61 -2.85 9.13
N VAL A 44 10.72 -3.53 9.85
CA VAL A 44 9.27 -3.44 9.64
C VAL A 44 8.60 -2.87 10.88
N THR A 45 7.82 -1.81 10.67
CA THR A 45 7.04 -1.12 11.70
C THR A 45 5.54 -1.34 11.43
N PRO A 46 4.78 -1.94 12.37
CA PRO A 46 3.34 -2.10 12.22
C PRO A 46 2.62 -0.74 12.25
N LEU A 47 1.50 -0.65 11.54
CA LEU A 47 0.62 0.52 11.51
C LEU A 47 -0.74 0.17 12.14
N PRO A 48 -1.36 1.11 12.88
CA PRO A 48 -0.86 2.44 13.23
C PRO A 48 0.30 2.37 14.23
N VAL A 49 1.23 3.32 14.14
CA VAL A 49 2.28 3.49 15.16
C VAL A 49 1.59 3.88 16.47
N GLU A 50 1.79 3.12 17.54
CA GLU A 50 1.18 3.42 18.84
C GLU A 50 1.52 4.84 19.28
N GLU A 51 0.58 5.58 19.89
CA GLU A 51 0.81 6.95 20.38
C GLU A 51 1.99 7.03 21.36
N ASN A 52 2.25 5.98 22.11
CA ASN A 52 3.41 5.88 23.03
C ASN A 52 4.76 5.85 22.30
N GLN A 53 4.73 5.63 20.98
CA GLN A 53 5.86 5.59 20.06
C GLN A 53 5.87 6.80 19.11
N ASN A 54 4.85 7.67 19.15
CA ASN A 54 4.87 8.96 18.44
C ASN A 54 6.04 9.81 18.97
N GLY A 55 7.09 9.92 18.17
CA GLY A 55 8.33 10.62 18.53
C GLY A 55 9.53 9.71 18.77
N ARG A 56 9.36 8.38 18.76
CA ARG A 56 10.49 7.45 18.69
C ARG A 56 10.96 7.32 17.26
N THR A 57 12.27 7.29 17.10
CA THR A 57 12.93 7.02 15.82
C THR A 57 12.54 5.63 15.32
N LEU A 58 11.73 5.56 14.26
CA LEU A 58 11.30 4.29 13.65
C LEU A 58 12.47 3.55 13.00
N PHE A 59 13.45 4.30 12.49
CA PHE A 59 14.65 3.77 11.85
C PHE A 59 15.73 4.87 11.77
N THR A 60 16.97 4.46 11.64
CA THR A 60 18.11 5.35 11.35
C THR A 60 18.76 4.91 10.05
N LEU A 61 18.96 5.85 9.13
CA LEU A 61 19.73 5.64 7.91
C LEU A 61 21.07 6.34 8.07
N ARG A 62 22.15 5.71 7.60
CA ARG A 62 23.44 6.40 7.50
C ARG A 62 23.39 7.34 6.30
N GLU A 63 24.22 8.37 6.33
CA GLU A 63 24.35 9.27 5.20
C GLU A 63 24.88 8.49 3.99
N GLY A 64 24.20 8.65 2.85
CA GLY A 64 24.52 7.92 1.61
C GLY A 64 23.98 6.49 1.54
N SER A 65 23.29 5.99 2.56
CA SER A 65 22.66 4.66 2.51
C SER A 65 21.57 4.61 1.45
N ARG A 66 21.65 3.64 0.55
CA ARG A 66 20.53 3.28 -0.34
C ARG A 66 19.49 2.50 0.47
N TYR A 67 18.22 2.86 0.30
CA TYR A 67 17.12 2.17 0.96
C TYR A 67 15.92 2.06 0.02
N GLN A 68 15.08 1.07 0.29
CA GLN A 68 13.78 0.88 -0.33
C GLN A 68 12.70 0.92 0.73
N LEU A 69 11.61 1.61 0.44
CA LEU A 69 10.42 1.65 1.29
C LEU A 69 9.47 0.54 0.88
N LYS A 70 8.96 -0.22 1.85
CA LYS A 70 8.01 -1.31 1.63
C LYS A 70 6.73 -1.04 2.40
N LEU A 71 5.59 -1.07 1.73
CA LEU A 71 4.27 -0.84 2.32
C LEU A 71 3.45 -2.12 2.21
N GLN A 72 2.89 -2.57 3.33
CA GLN A 72 1.95 -3.70 3.35
C GLN A 72 0.54 -3.17 3.63
N PHE A 73 -0.42 -3.52 2.78
CA PHE A 73 -1.80 -3.07 2.91
C PHE A 73 -2.77 -4.08 2.32
N SER A 74 -4.05 -3.97 2.67
CA SER A 74 -5.15 -4.75 2.10
C SER A 74 -6.15 -3.81 1.45
N VAL A 75 -6.72 -4.23 0.32
CA VAL A 75 -7.81 -3.51 -0.37
C VAL A 75 -9.10 -4.30 -0.19
N MET A 76 -10.13 -3.64 0.33
CA MET A 76 -11.43 -4.23 0.64
C MET A 76 -12.52 -3.56 -0.20
N HIS A 77 -13.63 -4.29 -0.33
CA HIS A 77 -14.89 -3.87 -0.98
C HIS A 77 -14.83 -3.67 -2.49
N ASN A 78 -13.88 -2.91 -3.02
CA ASN A 78 -13.85 -2.51 -4.43
C ASN A 78 -12.42 -2.31 -4.95
N LEU A 79 -12.31 -2.01 -6.25
CA LEU A 79 -11.07 -1.64 -6.92
C LEU A 79 -10.62 -0.25 -6.49
N VAL A 80 -9.32 -0.11 -6.27
CA VAL A 80 -8.64 1.16 -6.01
C VAL A 80 -7.67 1.45 -7.15
N SER A 81 -7.80 2.65 -7.72
CA SER A 81 -6.88 3.18 -8.73
C SER A 81 -6.19 4.44 -8.21
N GLY A 82 -4.91 4.62 -8.53
CA GLY A 82 -4.18 5.86 -8.21
C GLY A 82 -3.76 5.99 -6.75
N LEU A 83 -3.53 4.86 -6.05
CA LEU A 83 -3.02 4.90 -4.67
C LEU A 83 -1.63 5.56 -4.66
N THR A 84 -1.55 6.78 -4.12
CA THR A 84 -0.32 7.58 -4.05
C THR A 84 0.18 7.66 -2.62
N TYR A 85 1.49 7.49 -2.43
CA TYR A 85 2.16 7.70 -1.15
C TYR A 85 3.05 8.94 -1.20
N SER A 86 2.92 9.80 -0.19
CA SER A 86 3.75 10.98 -0.02
C SER A 86 4.51 10.91 1.29
N ASN A 87 5.84 10.98 1.22
CA ASN A 87 6.70 11.05 2.40
C ASN A 87 7.18 12.49 2.62
N THR A 88 6.93 13.02 3.81
CA THR A 88 7.46 14.32 4.23
C THR A 88 8.69 14.13 5.11
N VAL A 89 9.84 14.61 4.63
CA VAL A 89 11.10 14.60 5.39
C VAL A 89 11.32 15.97 6.03
N TRP A 90 11.76 15.99 7.29
CA TRP A 90 12.08 17.21 8.02
C TRP A 90 13.56 17.20 8.45
N LYS A 91 14.26 18.32 8.28
CA LYS A 91 15.64 18.53 8.76
C LYS A 91 15.74 19.89 9.45
N GLY A 92 16.01 19.91 10.75
CA GLY A 92 16.18 21.16 11.52
C GLY A 92 14.92 22.04 11.53
N GLY A 93 13.72 21.45 11.53
CA GLY A 93 12.45 22.17 11.48
C GLY A 93 12.06 22.67 10.08
N LEU A 94 12.94 22.51 9.09
CA LEU A 94 12.64 22.78 7.68
C LEU A 94 12.17 21.49 7.00
N GLN A 95 11.08 21.60 6.25
CA GLN A 95 10.63 20.54 5.38
C GLN A 95 11.62 20.40 4.22
N GLY A 96 12.25 19.23 4.11
CA GLY A 96 13.13 18.89 2.99
C GLY A 96 12.32 18.62 1.71
N PRO A 97 12.99 18.45 0.55
CA PRO A 97 12.30 18.07 -0.68
C PRO A 97 11.53 16.78 -0.44
N PHE A 98 10.23 16.82 -0.76
CA PHE A 98 9.35 15.66 -0.66
C PHE A 98 9.97 14.48 -1.41
N SER A 99 10.17 13.36 -0.71
CA SER A 99 10.38 12.09 -1.40
C SER A 99 8.99 11.60 -1.80
N VAL A 100 8.50 12.10 -2.94
CA VAL A 100 7.27 11.60 -3.54
C VAL A 100 7.63 10.27 -4.17
N LEU A 101 7.17 9.18 -3.57
CA LEU A 101 7.24 7.88 -4.21
C LEU A 101 5.98 7.77 -5.07
N TRP A 102 6.16 7.87 -6.39
CA TRP A 102 5.10 7.58 -7.34
C TRP A 102 4.83 6.09 -7.34
N LEU A 103 3.97 5.67 -6.42
CA LEU A 103 3.44 4.31 -6.36
C LEU A 103 2.59 3.95 -7.60
N GLU A 104 2.30 4.93 -8.47
CA GLU A 104 1.61 4.73 -9.75
C GLU A 104 2.36 3.76 -10.67
N GLU A 105 3.70 3.76 -10.68
CA GLU A 105 4.48 2.80 -11.47
C GLU A 105 4.43 1.37 -10.91
N PHE A 106 4.05 1.20 -9.63
CA PHE A 106 4.13 -0.06 -8.91
C PHE A 106 2.80 -0.77 -8.65
N LEU A 107 1.71 -0.03 -8.44
CA LEU A 107 0.47 -0.63 -7.94
C LEU A 107 -0.57 -0.96 -9.01
N GLY A 108 -0.52 -0.37 -10.21
CA GLY A 108 -1.57 -0.58 -11.20
C GLY A 108 -2.98 -0.39 -10.62
N ILE A 109 -3.97 -1.15 -11.13
CA ILE A 109 -5.29 -1.27 -10.52
C ILE A 109 -5.23 -2.39 -9.48
N VAL A 110 -5.58 -2.07 -8.25
CA VAL A 110 -5.58 -3.02 -7.15
C VAL A 110 -7.01 -3.38 -6.75
N GLY A 111 -7.32 -4.66 -6.66
CA GLY A 111 -8.66 -5.15 -6.32
C GLY A 111 -8.72 -6.08 -5.13
N ALA A 112 -9.85 -6.03 -4.41
CA ALA A 112 -10.24 -7.12 -3.52
C ALA A 112 -10.62 -8.35 -4.36
N ILE A 113 -9.88 -9.46 -4.23
CA ILE A 113 -10.20 -10.72 -4.93
C ILE A 113 -11.11 -11.56 -4.02
N GLY A 114 -12.41 -11.63 -4.34
CA GLY A 114 -13.36 -12.55 -3.71
C GLY A 114 -13.81 -12.23 -2.27
N ARG A 115 -14.91 -12.87 -1.83
CA ARG A 115 -15.62 -12.64 -0.55
C ARG A 115 -14.81 -12.94 0.73
N THR A 116 -13.57 -13.38 0.65
CA THR A 116 -12.84 -13.89 1.83
C THR A 116 -11.49 -13.21 1.95
N ASN A 117 -11.41 -12.26 2.88
CA ASN A 117 -10.20 -11.61 3.38
C ASN A 117 -9.24 -11.07 2.31
N ALA A 118 -9.25 -9.75 2.13
CA ALA A 118 -8.29 -9.01 1.34
C ALA A 118 -6.85 -9.46 1.64
N ALA A 119 -6.28 -10.28 0.75
CA ALA A 119 -4.92 -10.77 0.88
C ALA A 119 -3.97 -9.57 1.03
N PRO A 120 -3.02 -9.60 1.98
CA PRO A 120 -2.08 -8.51 2.15
C PRO A 120 -1.22 -8.37 0.89
N GLN A 121 -1.18 -7.16 0.37
CA GLN A 121 -0.39 -6.76 -0.78
C GLN A 121 0.83 -5.99 -0.31
N VAL A 122 1.90 -6.08 -1.10
CA VAL A 122 3.20 -5.48 -0.79
C VAL A 122 3.63 -4.60 -1.95
N ALA A 123 3.84 -3.32 -1.67
CA ALA A 123 4.44 -2.37 -2.60
C ALA A 123 5.85 -2.01 -2.11
N THR A 124 6.84 -1.96 -3.01
CA THR A 124 8.22 -1.59 -2.69
C THR A 124 8.68 -0.48 -3.60
N SER A 125 9.40 0.54 -3.10
CA SER A 125 9.95 1.62 -3.92
C SER A 125 11.16 1.17 -4.75
N LEU A 126 11.40 1.80 -5.91
CA LEU A 126 12.58 1.55 -6.77
C LEU A 126 13.87 1.99 -6.06
#